data_AF-A0A1F8P2W8-F1
#
_entry.id   AF-A0A1F8P2W8-F1
#
_cell.length_a   1.000
_cell.length_b   1.000
_cell.length_c   1.000
_cell.angle_alpha   90.00
_cell.angle_beta   90.00
_cell.angle_gamma   90.00
#
_symmetry.space_group_name_H-M   'P 1'
#
loop_
_entity.id
_entity.type
_entity.pdbx_description
1 polymer ?
#
loop_
_entity_poly.entity_id
_entity_poly.type
_entity_poly.pdbx_seq_one_letter_code
_entity_poly.pdbx_strand_id
1 'polypeptide(L)'
;MSEENKPTYLLYPDWDPLAETQPVQVKRPPRRRRTSALILGLILGILVALYLFAPLRTNTLILGIDRAPEGTYLARTDTMILITIFPLDPYIGMLSIPRDLWIQLPNGQNDRINTAHFFAENSEPGTGPEAAKQAVMHNFGVDVHHYVRFQFDGFKDFVDALGGIPIQLEEPAAGYPPGNYVLNGQQALAFVRDRQGTDDFFRMSQGQLFLRGMLSYLTKPVNWIDLVKAFPTLMRSVDTDVPIWLWPRMGIALLRAGPDGMDLRTISREMAQGFTTSQGAQVLAPNWTLINPMLMEMFGQ
;
A
#
# COMPACT_ATOMS: atom_id res chain seq x y z
N MET A 1 91.83 76.82 10.86
CA MET A 1 90.68 75.98 11.28
C MET A 1 90.66 74.78 10.35
N SER A 2 91.01 73.61 10.87
CA SER A 2 91.01 72.34 10.13
C SER A 2 89.63 71.70 10.24
N GLU A 3 88.93 71.52 9.12
CA GLU A 3 87.72 70.70 9.09
C GLU A 3 88.11 69.23 8.91
N GLU A 4 87.76 68.45 9.92
CA GLU A 4 87.99 67.03 10.07
C GLU A 4 86.92 66.27 9.27
N ASN A 5 87.33 65.61 8.18
CA ASN A 5 86.45 64.84 7.31
C ASN A 5 86.16 63.47 7.97
N LYS A 6 85.00 63.30 8.61
CA LYS A 6 84.55 62.01 9.13
C LYS A 6 83.77 61.24 8.05
N PRO A 7 84.05 59.94 7.82
CA PRO A 7 83.30 59.16 6.85
C PRO A 7 81.88 58.88 7.35
N THR A 8 80.90 59.22 6.53
CA THR A 8 79.49 58.89 6.72
C THR A 8 79.28 57.40 6.44
N TYR A 9 79.07 56.60 7.48
CA TYR A 9 78.62 55.21 7.31
C TYR A 9 77.14 55.22 6.92
N LEU A 10 76.82 54.72 5.73
CA LEU A 10 75.44 54.45 5.30
C LEU A 10 74.87 53.34 6.18
N LEU A 11 73.98 53.70 7.11
CA LEU A 11 73.14 52.74 7.84
C LEU A 11 72.19 52.09 6.82
N TYR A 12 72.44 50.83 6.49
CA TYR A 12 71.47 50.02 5.77
C TYR A 12 70.22 49.85 6.66
N PRO A 13 69.00 50.03 6.13
CA PRO A 13 67.78 49.81 6.89
C PRO A 13 67.69 48.33 7.27
N ASP A 14 67.26 48.06 8.50
CA ASP A 14 67.08 46.75 9.15
C ASP A 14 66.80 45.59 8.18
N TRP A 15 67.86 45.01 7.62
CA TRP A 15 67.77 43.80 6.82
C TRP A 15 67.80 42.63 7.80
N ASP A 16 66.64 42.03 8.03
CA ASP A 16 66.52 40.78 8.77
C ASP A 16 66.67 39.60 7.80
N PRO A 17 67.84 38.94 7.71
CA PRO A 17 68.05 37.78 6.83
C PRO A 17 67.16 36.59 7.20
N LEU A 18 66.56 36.60 8.39
CA LEU A 18 65.61 35.56 8.80
C LEU A 18 64.24 35.79 8.18
N ALA A 19 63.86 37.01 7.81
CA ALA A 19 62.55 37.29 7.20
C ALA A 19 62.35 36.54 5.86
N GLU A 20 63.42 36.38 5.08
CA GLU A 20 63.39 35.66 3.79
C GLU A 20 63.49 34.13 3.94
N THR A 21 63.95 33.63 5.09
CA THR A 21 64.10 32.19 5.37
C THR A 21 63.00 31.63 6.26
N GLN A 22 62.07 32.48 6.72
CA GLN A 22 60.89 32.04 7.46
C GLN A 22 59.95 31.25 6.55
N PRO A 23 59.47 30.07 6.98
CA PRO A 23 58.56 29.27 6.18
C PRO A 23 57.27 30.05 5.93
N VAL A 24 56.90 30.20 4.65
CA VAL A 24 55.63 30.83 4.26
C VAL A 24 54.48 30.08 4.93
N GLN A 25 53.77 30.76 5.82
CA GLN A 25 52.58 30.24 6.49
C GLN A 25 51.49 30.01 5.43
N VAL A 26 51.40 28.79 4.91
CA VAL A 26 50.31 28.40 4.02
C VAL A 26 49.01 28.43 4.84
N LYS A 27 48.22 29.49 4.69
CA LYS A 27 46.86 29.55 5.25
C LYS A 27 46.06 28.40 4.64
N ARG A 28 45.88 27.32 5.41
CA ARG A 28 45.00 26.21 5.02
C ARG A 28 43.61 26.80 4.75
N PRO A 29 42.96 26.45 3.62
CA PRO A 29 41.60 26.92 3.37
C PRO A 29 40.71 26.53 4.55
N PRO A 30 39.75 27.38 4.96
CA PRO A 30 38.89 27.09 6.08
C PRO A 30 38.18 25.74 5.83
N ARG A 31 38.36 24.78 6.76
CA ARG A 31 37.68 23.49 6.71
C ARG A 31 36.17 23.76 6.65
N ARG A 32 35.50 23.42 5.54
CA ARG A 32 34.04 23.56 5.38
C ARG A 32 33.36 22.88 6.58
N ARG A 33 32.69 23.66 7.43
CA ARG A 33 32.11 23.21 8.70
C ARG A 33 31.13 22.06 8.42
N ARG A 34 31.38 20.86 8.94
CA ARG A 34 30.47 19.70 8.88
C ARG A 34 29.09 19.95 9.51
N THR A 35 28.94 21.04 10.28
CA THR A 35 27.69 21.41 10.98
C THR A 35 26.52 21.64 10.01
N SER A 36 26.76 22.20 8.82
CA SER A 36 25.70 22.43 7.83
C SER A 36 25.14 21.11 7.28
N ALA A 37 25.99 20.11 7.09
CA ALA A 37 25.58 18.77 6.66
C ALA A 37 24.81 18.03 7.75
N LEU A 38 25.19 18.20 9.02
CA LEU A 38 24.45 17.64 10.16
C LEU A 38 23.06 18.26 10.32
N ILE A 39 22.95 19.58 10.19
CA ILE A 39 21.66 20.29 10.24
C ILE A 39 20.77 19.85 9.07
N LEU A 40 21.32 19.76 7.86
CA LEU A 40 20.58 19.29 6.68
C LEU A 40 20.10 17.84 6.85
N GLY A 41 20.96 16.97 7.41
CA GLY A 41 20.60 15.58 7.71
C GLY A 41 19.50 15.48 8.78
N LEU A 42 19.53 16.33 9.80
CA LEU A 42 18.49 16.39 10.84
C LEU A 42 17.16 16.87 10.26
N ILE A 43 17.16 17.92 9.44
CA ILE A 43 15.95 18.42 8.75
C ILE A 43 15.38 17.33 7.85
N LEU A 44 16.22 16.66 7.07
CA LEU A 44 15.79 15.55 6.21
C LEU A 44 15.20 14.40 7.04
N GLY A 45 15.82 14.05 8.17
CA GLY A 45 15.31 13.03 9.09
C GLY A 45 13.93 13.38 9.67
N ILE A 46 13.73 14.65 10.05
CA ILE A 46 12.44 15.16 10.52
C ILE A 46 11.40 15.09 9.40
N LEU A 47 11.74 15.51 8.19
CA LEU A 47 10.84 15.45 7.04
C LEU A 47 10.44 14.01 6.70
N VAL A 48 11.38 13.06 6.75
CA VAL A 48 11.09 11.63 6.55
C VAL A 48 10.21 11.09 7.67
N ALA A 49 10.47 11.46 8.93
CA ALA A 49 9.63 11.06 10.06
C ALA A 49 8.20 11.62 9.92
N LEU A 50 8.06 12.92 9.61
CA LEU A 50 6.76 13.53 9.32
C LEU A 50 6.08 12.82 8.15
N TYR A 51 6.81 12.51 7.08
CA TYR A 51 6.29 11.77 5.95
C TYR A 51 5.83 10.35 6.32
N LEU A 52 6.54 9.62 7.17
CA LEU A 52 6.15 8.26 7.57
C LEU A 52 5.02 8.24 8.60
N PHE A 53 4.95 9.26 9.45
CA PHE A 53 4.03 9.31 10.60
C PHE A 53 2.96 10.40 10.49
N ALA A 54 2.79 11.05 9.35
CA ALA A 54 1.70 12.04 9.20
C ALA A 54 0.33 11.40 9.51
N PRO A 55 -0.62 12.12 10.14
CA PRO A 55 -1.99 11.66 10.43
C PRO A 55 -2.89 11.46 9.20
N LEU A 56 -2.33 11.27 8.01
CA LEU A 56 -3.13 11.14 6.79
C LEU A 56 -3.58 9.68 6.63
N ARG A 57 -4.90 9.47 6.75
CA ARG A 57 -5.56 8.21 6.43
C ARG A 57 -5.45 7.95 4.93
N THR A 58 -5.18 6.72 4.56
CA THR A 58 -5.13 6.30 3.16
C THR A 58 -6.09 5.15 2.96
N ASN A 59 -7.12 5.39 2.17
CA ASN A 59 -8.11 4.38 1.80
C ASN A 59 -7.83 3.90 0.38
N THR A 60 -7.68 2.59 0.21
CA THR A 60 -7.32 1.95 -1.06
C THR A 60 -8.30 0.84 -1.38
N LEU A 61 -8.83 0.83 -2.60
CA LEU A 61 -9.72 -0.23 -3.07
C LEU A 61 -8.94 -1.31 -3.80
N ILE A 62 -8.93 -2.53 -3.27
CA ILE A 62 -8.36 -3.69 -3.94
C ILE A 62 -9.44 -4.37 -4.79
N LEU A 63 -9.10 -4.61 -6.05
CA LEU A 63 -9.95 -5.28 -7.04
C LEU A 63 -9.25 -6.54 -7.54
N GLY A 64 -9.88 -7.69 -7.37
CA GLY A 64 -9.47 -8.95 -7.97
C GLY A 64 -10.29 -9.22 -9.23
N ILE A 65 -9.63 -9.26 -10.40
CA ILE A 65 -10.28 -9.55 -11.67
C ILE A 65 -9.91 -10.95 -12.18
N ASP A 66 -10.93 -11.74 -12.52
CA ASP A 66 -10.73 -12.98 -13.28
C ASP A 66 -10.60 -12.61 -14.76
N ARG A 67 -9.66 -13.26 -15.47
CA ARG A 67 -9.58 -13.08 -16.92
C ARG A 67 -10.83 -13.68 -17.55
N ALA A 68 -11.38 -12.95 -18.51
CA ALA A 68 -12.27 -13.53 -19.49
C ALA A 68 -11.51 -14.60 -20.30
N PRO A 69 -12.19 -15.65 -20.79
CA PRO A 69 -11.62 -16.56 -21.78
C PRO A 69 -11.06 -15.79 -23.00
N GLU A 70 -9.99 -16.32 -23.62
CA GLU A 70 -9.38 -15.72 -24.82
C GLU A 70 -10.45 -15.41 -25.89
N GLY A 71 -10.41 -14.19 -26.43
CA GLY A 71 -11.40 -13.68 -27.39
C GLY A 71 -12.58 -12.93 -26.77
N THR A 72 -12.61 -12.76 -25.45
CA THR A 72 -13.56 -11.87 -24.76
C THR A 72 -12.83 -10.83 -23.90
N TYR A 73 -13.31 -9.59 -23.86
CA TYR A 73 -12.80 -8.54 -22.95
C TYR A 73 -13.43 -8.62 -21.54
N LEU A 74 -14.11 -9.72 -21.23
CA LEU A 74 -15.09 -9.83 -20.14
C LEU A 74 -14.44 -10.20 -18.79
N ALA A 75 -13.72 -9.28 -18.17
CA ALA A 75 -13.29 -9.43 -16.79
C ALA A 75 -14.38 -8.93 -15.83
N ARG A 76 -14.83 -9.76 -14.88
CA ARG A 76 -15.67 -9.32 -13.76
C ARG A 76 -14.80 -9.21 -12.52
N THR A 77 -15.01 -8.14 -11.74
CA THR A 77 -14.37 -8.03 -10.43
C THR A 77 -15.08 -9.00 -9.47
N ASP A 78 -14.35 -10.04 -9.07
CA ASP A 78 -14.85 -11.09 -8.17
C ASP A 78 -14.47 -10.84 -6.72
N THR A 79 -13.55 -9.90 -6.46
CA THR A 79 -13.11 -9.53 -5.12
C THR A 79 -13.00 -8.01 -5.02
N MET A 80 -13.67 -7.43 -4.03
CA MET A 80 -13.61 -6.01 -3.73
C MET A 80 -13.31 -5.85 -2.24
N ILE A 81 -12.15 -5.28 -1.90
CA ILE A 81 -11.73 -5.07 -0.51
C ILE A 81 -11.34 -3.61 -0.35
N LEU A 82 -12.05 -2.90 0.52
CA LEU A 82 -11.70 -1.54 0.89
C LEU A 82 -10.76 -1.58 2.10
N ILE A 83 -9.53 -1.09 1.92
CA ILE A 83 -8.52 -1.01 2.97
C ILE A 83 -8.40 0.43 3.45
N THR A 84 -8.33 0.62 4.76
CA THR A 84 -7.92 1.89 5.39
C THR A 84 -6.65 1.68 6.18
N ILE A 85 -5.69 2.57 5.98
CA ILE A 85 -4.44 2.61 6.73
C ILE A 85 -4.36 3.97 7.41
N PHE A 86 -4.24 3.96 8.73
CA PHE A 86 -3.99 5.17 9.52
C PHE A 86 -2.60 5.06 10.16
N PRO A 87 -1.61 5.89 9.76
CA PRO A 87 -0.23 5.67 10.21
C PRO A 87 0.11 6.09 11.65
N LEU A 88 -0.72 6.93 12.29
CA LEU A 88 -0.46 7.38 13.67
C LEU A 88 -1.00 6.41 14.72
N ASP A 89 -2.27 6.04 14.60
CA ASP A 89 -2.91 4.98 15.38
C ASP A 89 -2.73 3.69 14.58
N PRO A 90 -1.95 2.71 15.03
CA PRO A 90 -1.52 1.55 14.24
C PRO A 90 -2.69 0.60 13.94
N TYR A 91 -3.64 1.08 13.14
CA TYR A 91 -4.88 0.42 12.76
C TYR A 91 -4.92 0.26 11.24
N ILE A 92 -5.20 -0.97 10.82
CA ILE A 92 -5.47 -1.34 9.44
C ILE A 92 -6.82 -2.02 9.39
N GLY A 93 -7.79 -1.33 8.79
CA GLY A 93 -9.11 -1.88 8.55
C GLY A 93 -9.20 -2.43 7.13
N MET A 94 -9.77 -3.62 6.97
CA MET A 94 -10.08 -4.20 5.67
C MET A 94 -11.53 -4.64 5.64
N LEU A 95 -12.32 -4.04 4.77
CA LEU A 95 -13.72 -4.37 4.55
C LEU A 95 -13.89 -5.10 3.22
N SER A 96 -14.26 -6.37 3.27
CA SER A 96 -14.64 -7.12 2.07
C SER A 96 -16.07 -6.81 1.68
N ILE A 97 -16.25 -6.32 0.45
CA ILE A 97 -17.54 -5.91 -0.12
C ILE A 97 -18.03 -7.01 -1.09
N PRO A 98 -19.23 -7.59 -0.88
CA PRO A 98 -19.82 -8.54 -1.80
C PRO A 98 -20.03 -7.91 -3.18
N ARG A 99 -19.58 -8.59 -4.23
CA ARG A 99 -19.66 -8.09 -5.62
C ARG A 99 -21.08 -7.87 -6.13
N ASP A 100 -22.04 -8.63 -5.58
CA ASP A 100 -23.45 -8.63 -5.99
C ASP A 100 -24.31 -7.67 -5.14
N LEU A 101 -23.68 -6.77 -4.38
CA LEU A 101 -24.36 -5.72 -3.61
C LEU A 101 -25.11 -4.78 -4.54
N TRP A 102 -26.43 -4.68 -4.37
CA TRP A 102 -27.33 -3.86 -5.17
C TRP A 102 -27.32 -2.42 -4.66
N ILE A 103 -26.75 -1.52 -5.45
CA ILE A 103 -26.49 -0.13 -5.08
C ILE A 103 -26.90 0.82 -6.20
N GLN A 104 -26.93 2.11 -5.90
CA GLN A 104 -27.05 3.14 -6.93
C GLN A 104 -25.65 3.48 -7.47
N LEU A 105 -25.46 3.33 -8.78
CA LEU A 105 -24.24 3.75 -9.46
C LEU A 105 -24.22 5.27 -9.65
N PRO A 106 -23.04 5.90 -9.86
CA PRO A 106 -22.94 7.36 -10.04
C PRO A 106 -23.79 7.95 -11.18
N ASN A 107 -24.19 7.12 -12.14
CA ASN A 107 -25.10 7.50 -13.23
C ASN A 107 -26.59 7.50 -12.84
N GLY A 108 -26.91 7.25 -11.56
CA GLY A 108 -28.25 7.21 -10.99
C GLY A 108 -29.01 5.89 -11.17
N GLN A 109 -28.46 4.93 -11.93
CA GLN A 109 -29.07 3.61 -12.12
C GLN A 109 -28.73 2.66 -10.98
N ASN A 110 -29.66 1.76 -10.64
CA ASN A 110 -29.38 0.70 -9.69
C ASN A 110 -28.82 -0.53 -10.40
N ASP A 111 -27.69 -1.03 -9.94
CA ASP A 111 -27.11 -2.28 -10.38
C ASP A 111 -26.23 -2.89 -9.28
N ARG A 112 -25.64 -4.06 -9.53
CA ARG A 112 -24.62 -4.65 -8.67
C ARG A 112 -23.35 -3.80 -8.69
N ILE A 113 -22.72 -3.64 -7.54
CA ILE A 113 -21.52 -2.79 -7.40
C ILE A 113 -20.38 -3.17 -8.35
N ASN A 114 -20.24 -4.45 -8.69
CA ASN A 114 -19.20 -4.90 -9.62
C ASN A 114 -19.43 -4.48 -11.07
N THR A 115 -20.65 -4.08 -11.46
CA THR A 115 -20.92 -3.66 -12.83
C THR A 115 -20.38 -2.27 -13.13
N ALA A 116 -20.14 -1.45 -12.10
CA ALA A 116 -19.45 -0.15 -12.23
C ALA A 116 -18.09 -0.32 -12.94
N HIS A 117 -17.28 -1.26 -12.45
CA HIS A 117 -16.00 -1.61 -13.06
C HIS A 117 -16.21 -2.13 -14.49
N PHE A 118 -17.11 -3.10 -14.65
CA PHE A 118 -17.34 -3.79 -15.92
C PHE A 118 -17.77 -2.85 -17.04
N PHE A 119 -18.78 -2.01 -16.82
CA PHE A 119 -19.30 -1.11 -17.86
C PHE A 119 -18.30 -0.04 -18.26
N ALA A 120 -17.60 0.54 -17.28
CA ALA A 120 -16.56 1.53 -17.57
C ALA A 120 -15.41 0.90 -18.36
N GLU A 121 -14.87 -0.23 -17.91
CA GLU A 121 -13.78 -0.93 -18.61
C GLU A 121 -14.18 -1.34 -20.04
N ASN A 122 -15.44 -1.74 -20.26
CA ASN A 122 -15.96 -2.08 -21.58
C ASN A 122 -16.15 -0.85 -22.48
N SER A 123 -16.45 0.30 -21.89
CA SER A 123 -16.63 1.56 -22.63
C SER A 123 -15.29 2.16 -23.02
N GLU A 124 -14.35 2.16 -22.08
CA GLU A 124 -12.99 2.66 -22.26
C GLU A 124 -12.02 1.85 -21.36
N PRO A 125 -11.12 1.03 -21.96
CA PRO A 125 -10.17 0.23 -21.20
C PRO A 125 -9.31 1.07 -20.24
N GLY A 126 -9.16 0.60 -18.99
CA GLY A 126 -8.43 1.32 -17.94
C GLY A 126 -9.29 2.25 -17.06
N THR A 127 -10.55 2.51 -17.43
CA THR A 127 -11.44 3.37 -16.61
C THR A 127 -12.24 2.61 -15.54
N GLY A 128 -12.26 1.27 -15.61
CA GLY A 128 -13.00 0.41 -14.69
C GLY A 128 -12.66 0.63 -13.21
N PRO A 129 -11.36 0.66 -12.81
CA PRO A 129 -11.01 0.82 -11.40
C PRO A 129 -11.51 2.13 -10.79
N GLU A 130 -11.46 3.22 -11.56
CA GLU A 130 -11.92 4.52 -11.10
C GLU A 130 -13.46 4.55 -10.96
N ALA A 131 -14.19 3.92 -11.88
CA ALA A 131 -15.65 3.77 -11.74
C ALA A 131 -16.03 2.93 -10.50
N ALA A 132 -15.26 1.90 -10.17
CA ALA A 132 -15.45 1.12 -8.95
C ALA A 132 -15.19 1.96 -7.69
N LYS A 133 -14.11 2.77 -7.67
CA LYS A 133 -13.84 3.73 -6.58
C LYS A 133 -15.01 4.66 -6.37
N GLN A 134 -15.52 5.28 -7.44
CA GLN A 134 -16.65 6.21 -7.38
C GLN A 134 -17.94 5.53 -6.87
N ALA A 135 -18.21 4.30 -7.30
CA ALA A 135 -19.36 3.54 -6.80
C ALA A 135 -19.27 3.27 -5.28
N VAL A 136 -18.08 2.89 -4.79
CA VAL A 136 -17.83 2.72 -3.35
C VAL A 136 -17.98 4.06 -2.62
N MET A 137 -17.33 5.12 -3.09
CA MET A 137 -17.41 6.46 -2.47
C MET A 137 -18.85 6.96 -2.36
N HIS A 138 -19.62 6.82 -3.45
CA HIS A 138 -21.00 7.31 -3.53
C HIS A 138 -21.93 6.62 -2.52
N ASN A 139 -21.77 5.30 -2.32
CA ASN A 139 -22.70 4.52 -1.49
C ASN A 139 -22.24 4.36 -0.05
N PHE A 140 -20.93 4.31 0.19
CA PHE A 140 -20.36 4.06 1.50
C PHE A 140 -19.99 5.36 2.23
N GLY A 141 -19.95 6.50 1.53
CA GLY A 141 -19.56 7.78 2.13
C GLY A 141 -18.10 7.85 2.57
N VAL A 142 -17.27 6.92 2.09
CA VAL A 142 -15.85 6.84 2.43
C VAL A 142 -15.02 7.37 1.27
N ASP A 143 -14.07 8.26 1.54
CA ASP A 143 -13.11 8.72 0.53
C ASP A 143 -12.21 7.58 0.08
N VAL A 144 -12.15 7.27 -1.22
CA VAL A 144 -11.27 6.23 -1.76
C VAL A 144 -10.17 6.88 -2.59
N HIS A 145 -8.95 6.91 -2.05
CA HIS A 145 -7.84 7.67 -2.63
C HIS A 145 -7.19 6.92 -3.79
N HIS A 146 -7.03 5.61 -3.63
CA HIS A 146 -6.28 4.76 -4.54
C HIS A 146 -7.00 3.46 -4.85
N TYR A 147 -6.57 2.77 -5.91
CA TYR A 147 -6.93 1.39 -6.18
C TYR A 147 -5.71 0.52 -6.45
N VAL A 148 -5.87 -0.78 -6.24
CA VAL A 148 -4.96 -1.80 -6.74
C VAL A 148 -5.78 -2.89 -7.41
N ARG A 149 -5.62 -3.05 -8.72
CA ARG A 149 -6.28 -4.09 -9.51
C ARG A 149 -5.29 -5.20 -9.82
N PHE A 150 -5.57 -6.40 -9.31
CA PHE A 150 -4.76 -7.59 -9.54
C PHE A 150 -5.39 -8.48 -10.61
N GLN A 151 -4.58 -8.95 -11.55
CA GLN A 151 -4.94 -10.08 -12.40
C GLN A 151 -4.58 -11.39 -11.69
N PHE A 152 -5.41 -12.42 -11.84
CA PHE A 152 -5.16 -13.70 -11.17
C PHE A 152 -3.85 -14.38 -11.56
N ASP A 153 -3.36 -14.20 -12.79
CA ASP A 153 -2.04 -14.72 -13.16
C ASP A 153 -0.94 -13.97 -12.40
N GLY A 154 -1.03 -12.65 -12.31
CA GLY A 154 -0.11 -11.84 -11.51
C GLY A 154 -0.17 -12.12 -10.00
N PHE A 155 -1.32 -12.55 -9.49
CA PHE A 155 -1.46 -13.00 -8.11
C PHE A 155 -0.63 -14.28 -7.83
N LYS A 156 -0.66 -15.26 -8.75
CA LYS A 156 0.15 -16.49 -8.60
C LYS A 156 1.63 -16.15 -8.55
N ASP A 157 2.10 -15.36 -9.53
CA ASP A 157 3.49 -14.97 -9.65
C ASP A 157 3.98 -14.19 -8.42
N PHE A 158 3.14 -13.32 -7.88
CA PHE A 158 3.45 -12.59 -6.65
C PHE A 158 3.58 -13.52 -5.44
N VAL A 159 2.65 -14.45 -5.24
CA VAL A 159 2.72 -15.43 -4.15
C VAL A 159 3.95 -16.31 -4.26
N ASP A 160 4.29 -16.78 -5.47
CA ASP A 160 5.49 -17.57 -5.70
C ASP A 160 6.77 -16.77 -5.44
N ALA A 161 6.79 -15.49 -5.80
CA ALA A 161 7.91 -14.60 -5.52
C ALA A 161 8.13 -14.34 -4.02
N LEU A 162 7.09 -14.47 -3.19
CA LEU A 162 7.19 -14.45 -1.73
C LEU A 162 7.66 -15.79 -1.13
N GLY A 163 7.81 -16.84 -1.95
CA GLY A 163 8.11 -18.19 -1.46
C GLY A 163 6.89 -18.92 -0.89
N GLY A 164 5.68 -18.46 -1.23
CA GLY A 164 4.41 -19.00 -0.75
C GLY A 164 3.87 -18.33 0.51
N ILE A 165 2.58 -18.50 0.77
CA ILE A 165 1.88 -17.91 1.92
C ILE A 165 1.54 -18.98 2.95
N PRO A 166 1.94 -18.81 4.23
CA PRO A 166 1.53 -19.71 5.29
C PRO A 166 0.05 -19.50 5.63
N ILE A 167 -0.68 -20.61 5.74
CA ILE A 167 -2.04 -20.64 6.25
C ILE A 167 -2.15 -21.67 7.37
N GLN A 168 -2.99 -21.38 8.35
CA GLN A 168 -3.32 -22.27 9.45
C GLN A 168 -4.81 -22.55 9.39
N LEU A 169 -5.16 -23.84 9.27
CA LEU A 169 -6.54 -24.31 9.19
C LEU A 169 -6.90 -25.02 10.49
N GLU A 170 -7.89 -24.49 11.21
CA GLU A 170 -8.49 -25.16 12.38
C GLU A 170 -9.54 -26.19 11.96
N GLU A 171 -10.23 -25.92 10.84
CA GLU A 171 -11.25 -26.77 10.25
C GLU A 171 -10.92 -27.07 8.77
N PRO A 172 -11.47 -28.15 8.18
CA PRO A 172 -11.26 -28.43 6.77
C PRO A 172 -11.74 -27.27 5.88
N ALA A 173 -10.89 -26.81 4.95
CA ALA A 173 -11.22 -25.72 4.03
C ALA A 173 -10.58 -25.95 2.66
N ALA A 174 -11.32 -25.67 1.59
CA ALA A 174 -10.85 -25.77 0.20
C ALA A 174 -10.17 -27.11 -0.15
N GLY A 175 -10.67 -28.22 0.41
CA GLY A 175 -10.11 -29.57 0.20
C GLY A 175 -8.88 -29.89 1.04
N TYR A 176 -8.42 -28.98 1.92
CA TYR A 176 -7.34 -29.23 2.87
C TYR A 176 -7.92 -29.63 4.24
N PRO A 177 -7.38 -30.67 4.90
CA PRO A 177 -7.71 -30.97 6.29
C PRO A 177 -7.09 -29.92 7.25
N PRO A 178 -7.51 -29.86 8.52
CA PRO A 178 -6.89 -29.00 9.52
C PRO A 178 -5.38 -29.20 9.59
N GLY A 179 -4.62 -28.11 9.70
CA GLY A 179 -3.16 -28.15 9.66
C GLY A 179 -2.51 -26.83 9.24
N ASN A 180 -1.18 -26.85 9.15
CA ASN A 180 -0.37 -25.73 8.69
C ASN A 180 0.14 -26.02 7.28
N TYR A 181 -0.08 -25.09 6.35
CA TYR A 181 0.32 -25.23 4.96
C TYR A 181 1.06 -23.98 4.50
N VAL A 182 1.94 -24.13 3.52
CA VAL A 182 2.51 -23.02 2.75
C VAL A 182 2.00 -23.16 1.33
N LEU A 183 1.11 -22.25 0.93
CA LEU A 183 0.49 -22.29 -0.39
C LEU A 183 1.36 -21.55 -1.39
N ASN A 184 1.79 -22.24 -2.45
CA ASN A 184 2.35 -21.60 -3.64
C ASN A 184 1.27 -20.85 -4.43
N GLY A 185 1.63 -20.13 -5.49
CA GLY A 185 0.72 -19.27 -6.24
C GLY A 185 -0.49 -20.00 -6.81
N GLN A 186 -0.28 -21.19 -7.37
CA GLN A 186 -1.38 -22.01 -7.89
C GLN A 186 -2.31 -22.50 -6.78
N GLN A 187 -1.75 -22.99 -5.67
CA GLN A 187 -2.51 -23.45 -4.51
C GLN A 187 -3.27 -22.31 -3.84
N ALA A 188 -2.64 -21.14 -3.70
CA ALA A 188 -3.24 -19.93 -3.13
C ALA A 188 -4.42 -19.47 -3.98
N LEU A 189 -4.28 -19.45 -5.31
CA LEU A 189 -5.38 -19.05 -6.18
C LEU A 189 -6.52 -20.07 -6.11
N ALA A 190 -6.20 -21.36 -6.13
CA ALA A 190 -7.21 -22.41 -5.98
C ALA A 190 -7.95 -22.28 -4.64
N PHE A 191 -7.22 -21.96 -3.57
CA PHE A 191 -7.76 -21.80 -2.22
C PHE A 191 -8.75 -20.64 -2.13
N VAL A 192 -8.42 -19.46 -2.68
CA VAL A 192 -9.32 -18.29 -2.64
C VAL A 192 -10.47 -18.37 -3.66
N ARG A 193 -10.35 -19.22 -4.68
CA ARG A 193 -11.37 -19.43 -5.71
C ARG A 193 -12.31 -20.60 -5.43
N ASP A 194 -12.02 -21.44 -4.42
CA ASP A 194 -12.78 -22.67 -4.22
C ASP A 194 -14.27 -22.38 -3.95
N ARG A 195 -15.14 -23.15 -4.60
CA ARG A 195 -16.61 -23.02 -4.56
C ARG A 195 -17.29 -24.29 -4.07
N GLN A 196 -16.54 -25.22 -3.49
CA GLN A 196 -17.08 -26.51 -3.02
C GLN A 196 -18.08 -26.35 -1.85
N GLY A 197 -18.06 -25.20 -1.16
CA GLY A 197 -19.17 -24.78 -0.28
C GLY A 197 -20.26 -24.08 -1.11
N THR A 198 -21.52 -24.47 -0.92
CA THR A 198 -22.71 -24.07 -1.69
C THR A 198 -23.03 -22.56 -1.69
N ASP A 199 -22.13 -21.73 -1.17
CA ASP A 199 -22.49 -20.44 -0.61
C ASP A 199 -21.39 -19.37 -0.76
N ASP A 200 -21.71 -18.20 -1.34
CA ASP A 200 -20.71 -17.14 -1.64
C ASP A 200 -20.03 -16.57 -0.37
N PHE A 201 -20.66 -16.71 0.80
CA PHE A 201 -20.08 -16.29 2.08
C PHE A 201 -18.98 -17.23 2.56
N PHE A 202 -19.01 -18.50 2.17
CA PHE A 202 -17.93 -19.46 2.44
C PHE A 202 -16.66 -19.09 1.63
N ARG A 203 -16.82 -18.53 0.44
CA ARG A 203 -15.68 -18.00 -0.34
C ARG A 203 -15.05 -16.80 0.36
N MET A 204 -15.88 -15.92 0.93
CA MET A 204 -15.39 -14.76 1.64
C MET A 204 -14.62 -15.16 2.92
N SER A 205 -15.05 -16.20 3.63
CA SER A 205 -14.30 -16.70 4.80
C SER A 205 -12.95 -17.31 4.43
N GLN A 206 -12.86 -18.06 3.32
CA GLN A 206 -11.59 -18.56 2.78
C GLN A 206 -10.66 -17.43 2.36
N GLY A 207 -11.18 -16.42 1.67
CA GLY A 207 -10.42 -15.20 1.32
C GLY A 207 -9.88 -14.49 2.55
N GLN A 208 -10.69 -14.34 3.61
CA GLN A 208 -10.24 -13.77 4.88
C GLN A 208 -9.14 -14.61 5.54
N LEU A 209 -9.26 -15.94 5.51
CA LEU A 209 -8.25 -16.84 6.08
C LEU A 209 -6.91 -16.71 5.36
N PHE A 210 -6.95 -16.65 4.02
CA PHE A 210 -5.77 -16.39 3.21
C PHE A 210 -5.17 -15.00 3.52
N LEU A 211 -6.00 -13.94 3.57
CA LEU A 211 -5.54 -12.59 3.89
C LEU A 211 -4.90 -12.50 5.28
N ARG A 212 -5.46 -13.18 6.29
CA ARG A 212 -4.84 -13.26 7.64
C ARG A 212 -3.48 -13.94 7.60
N GLY A 213 -3.36 -15.05 6.87
CA GLY A 213 -2.08 -15.75 6.66
C GLY A 213 -1.04 -14.86 5.98
N MET A 214 -1.45 -14.18 4.90
CA MET A 214 -0.63 -13.21 4.18
C MET A 214 -0.18 -12.07 5.10
N LEU A 215 -1.09 -11.45 5.86
CA LEU A 215 -0.75 -10.36 6.77
C LEU A 215 0.16 -10.80 7.92
N SER A 216 -0.07 -11.98 8.48
CA SER A 216 0.84 -12.60 9.48
C SER A 216 2.24 -12.84 8.89
N TYR A 217 2.34 -13.17 7.61
CA TYR A 217 3.61 -13.26 6.90
C TYR A 217 4.24 -11.87 6.71
N LEU A 218 3.47 -10.86 6.32
CA LEU A 218 3.95 -9.49 6.05
C LEU A 218 4.36 -8.70 7.31
N THR A 219 3.79 -9.02 8.47
CA THR A 219 4.12 -8.36 9.74
C THR A 219 5.46 -8.82 10.32
N LYS A 220 6.06 -9.90 9.80
CA LYS A 220 7.37 -10.40 10.25
C LYS A 220 8.51 -9.70 9.50
N PRO A 221 9.41 -8.96 10.19
CA PRO A 221 10.47 -8.21 9.55
C PRO A 221 11.44 -9.07 8.71
N VAL A 222 11.64 -10.34 9.08
CA VAL A 222 12.52 -11.26 8.34
C VAL A 222 12.00 -11.50 6.91
N ASN A 223 10.68 -11.51 6.72
CA ASN A 223 10.04 -11.78 5.44
C ASN A 223 10.06 -10.56 4.49
N TRP A 224 10.47 -9.39 4.98
CA TRP A 224 10.54 -8.18 4.15
C TRP A 224 11.60 -8.24 3.06
N ILE A 225 12.63 -9.08 3.25
CA ILE A 225 13.60 -9.34 2.20
C ILE A 225 12.89 -9.95 0.98
N ASP A 226 11.96 -10.88 1.21
CA ASP A 226 11.20 -11.52 0.15
C ASP A 226 10.18 -10.56 -0.47
N LEU A 227 9.60 -9.65 0.31
CA LEU A 227 8.78 -8.55 -0.23
C LEU A 227 9.57 -7.65 -1.18
N VAL A 228 10.78 -7.24 -0.80
CA VAL A 228 11.62 -6.39 -1.65
C VAL A 228 12.00 -7.12 -2.95
N LYS A 229 12.26 -8.43 -2.89
CA LYS A 229 12.51 -9.26 -4.09
C LYS A 229 11.26 -9.45 -4.95
N ALA A 230 10.09 -9.62 -4.35
CA ALA A 230 8.82 -9.83 -5.03
C ALA A 230 8.22 -8.53 -5.59
N PHE A 231 8.66 -7.37 -5.10
CA PHE A 231 8.11 -6.06 -5.46
C PHE A 231 8.11 -5.76 -6.98
N PRO A 232 9.17 -6.07 -7.76
CA PRO A 232 9.12 -5.91 -9.22
C PRO A 232 8.10 -6.81 -9.90
N THR A 233 7.86 -8.02 -9.39
CA THR A 233 6.82 -8.94 -9.89
C THR A 233 5.45 -8.40 -9.56
N LEU A 234 5.26 -7.90 -8.33
CA LEU A 234 4.04 -7.21 -7.90
C LEU A 234 3.70 -6.06 -8.84
N MET A 235 4.63 -5.12 -9.05
CA MET A 235 4.41 -3.92 -9.86
C MET A 235 4.10 -4.21 -11.34
N ARG A 236 4.50 -5.37 -11.88
CA ARG A 236 4.12 -5.82 -13.23
C ARG A 236 2.76 -6.53 -13.27
N SER A 237 2.34 -7.05 -12.14
CA SER A 237 1.15 -7.89 -11.96
C SER A 237 -0.10 -7.09 -11.56
N VAL A 238 0.11 -5.85 -11.11
CA VAL A 238 -0.94 -4.95 -10.65
C VAL A 238 -1.07 -3.74 -11.54
N ASP A 239 -2.30 -3.31 -11.72
CA ASP A 239 -2.66 -2.01 -12.24
C ASP A 239 -3.10 -1.13 -11.07
N THR A 240 -2.44 0.01 -10.85
CA THR A 240 -2.62 0.82 -9.63
C THR A 240 -2.28 2.28 -9.87
N ASP A 241 -3.02 3.16 -9.20
CA ASP A 241 -2.70 4.58 -9.07
C ASP A 241 -1.93 4.91 -7.76
N VAL A 242 -1.58 3.88 -6.96
CA VAL A 242 -0.78 4.07 -5.74
C VAL A 242 0.63 4.47 -6.14
N PRO A 243 1.08 5.68 -5.79
CA PRO A 243 2.39 6.11 -6.20
C PRO A 243 3.48 5.34 -5.45
N ILE A 244 4.60 5.09 -6.13
CA ILE A 244 5.69 4.24 -5.65
C ILE A 244 6.20 4.66 -4.26
N TRP A 245 6.21 5.97 -3.98
CA TRP A 245 6.68 6.50 -2.71
C TRP A 245 5.76 6.18 -1.54
N LEU A 246 4.47 5.88 -1.74
CA LEU A 246 3.52 5.59 -0.67
C LEU A 246 3.67 4.18 -0.08
N TRP A 247 4.18 3.23 -0.86
CA TRP A 247 4.34 1.83 -0.45
C TRP A 247 5.22 1.64 0.81
N PRO A 248 6.39 2.29 0.95
CA PRO A 248 7.17 2.24 2.20
C PRO A 248 6.39 2.70 3.43
N ARG A 249 5.57 3.77 3.31
CA ARG A 249 4.74 4.28 4.40
C ARG A 249 3.67 3.26 4.80
N MET A 250 3.00 2.65 3.81
CA MET A 250 2.00 1.60 4.06
C MET A 250 2.62 0.37 4.72
N GLY A 251 3.82 -0.06 4.27
CA GLY A 251 4.54 -1.16 4.87
C GLY A 251 4.92 -0.88 6.33
N ILE A 252 5.43 0.30 6.64
CA ILE A 252 5.77 0.68 8.01
C ILE A 252 4.53 0.75 8.89
N ALA A 253 3.41 1.26 8.37
CA ALA A 253 2.13 1.24 9.07
C ALA A 253 1.68 -0.20 9.39
N LEU A 254 1.83 -1.14 8.45
CA LEU A 254 1.53 -2.56 8.66
C LEU A 254 2.41 -3.20 9.74
N LEU A 255 3.71 -2.93 9.75
CA LEU A 255 4.59 -3.40 10.82
C LEU A 255 4.20 -2.85 12.19
N ARG A 256 3.78 -1.58 12.25
CA ARG A 256 3.35 -0.94 13.50
C ARG A 256 2.01 -1.46 13.99
N ALA A 257 1.06 -1.73 13.08
CA ALA A 257 -0.21 -2.37 13.39
C ALA A 257 0.00 -3.74 14.03
N GLY A 258 0.91 -4.53 13.47
CA GLY A 258 1.12 -5.90 13.93
C GLY A 258 -0.17 -6.73 13.84
N PRO A 259 -0.22 -7.91 14.48
CA PRO A 259 -1.41 -8.77 14.48
C PRO A 259 -2.65 -8.12 15.10
N ASP A 260 -2.47 -7.39 16.20
CA ASP A 260 -3.59 -6.87 17.01
C ASP A 260 -4.20 -5.58 16.44
N GLY A 261 -3.46 -4.84 15.60
CA GLY A 261 -3.94 -3.63 14.93
C GLY A 261 -4.69 -3.89 13.62
N MET A 262 -4.98 -5.14 13.27
CA MET A 262 -5.65 -5.51 12.03
C MET A 262 -7.10 -5.91 12.26
N ASP A 263 -8.02 -5.18 11.62
CA ASP A 263 -9.46 -5.41 11.68
C ASP A 263 -9.98 -5.83 10.31
N LEU A 264 -10.28 -7.13 10.15
CA LEU A 264 -10.77 -7.70 8.91
C LEU A 264 -12.26 -8.01 9.05
N ARG A 265 -13.09 -7.22 8.38
CA ARG A 265 -14.56 -7.38 8.37
C ARG A 265 -15.07 -7.70 6.97
N THR A 266 -16.27 -8.25 6.94
CA THR A 266 -17.01 -8.58 5.72
C THR A 266 -18.43 -8.11 5.91
N ILE A 267 -19.04 -7.56 4.86
CA ILE A 267 -20.49 -7.34 4.85
C ILE A 267 -21.17 -8.71 4.85
N SER A 268 -21.70 -9.09 6.01
CA SER A 268 -22.29 -10.41 6.26
C SER A 268 -23.71 -10.51 5.70
N ARG A 269 -24.31 -11.71 5.79
CA ARG A 269 -25.71 -11.96 5.38
C ARG A 269 -26.73 -11.10 6.11
N GLU A 270 -26.40 -10.72 7.34
CA GLU A 270 -27.26 -9.88 8.18
C GLU A 270 -27.27 -8.44 7.64
N MET A 271 -26.12 -8.01 7.10
CA MET A 271 -25.92 -6.68 6.52
C MET A 271 -26.34 -6.61 5.04
N ALA A 272 -26.42 -7.74 4.33
CA ALA A 272 -26.79 -7.78 2.92
C ALA A 272 -27.71 -8.96 2.61
N GLN A 273 -29.00 -8.67 2.39
CA GLN A 273 -30.04 -9.67 2.22
C GLN A 273 -30.28 -9.99 0.74
N GLY A 274 -30.34 -11.28 0.42
CA GLY A 274 -30.62 -11.72 -0.94
C GLY A 274 -32.04 -11.38 -1.37
N PHE A 275 -32.19 -10.78 -2.55
CA PHE A 275 -33.48 -10.61 -3.21
C PHE A 275 -33.36 -10.81 -4.72
N THR A 276 -34.51 -10.99 -5.38
CA THR A 276 -34.57 -11.09 -6.84
C THR A 276 -35.15 -9.80 -7.41
N THR A 277 -34.45 -9.16 -8.34
CA THR A 277 -34.93 -7.95 -9.01
C THR A 277 -36.15 -8.26 -9.88
N SER A 278 -36.88 -7.23 -10.31
CA SER A 278 -37.97 -7.37 -11.28
C SER A 278 -37.55 -7.99 -12.61
N GLN A 279 -36.25 -7.95 -12.93
CA GLN A 279 -35.64 -8.55 -14.12
C GLN A 279 -35.13 -9.98 -13.89
N GLY A 280 -35.36 -10.56 -12.70
CA GLY A 280 -34.97 -11.93 -12.37
C GLY A 280 -33.50 -12.11 -11.93
N ALA A 281 -32.76 -11.01 -11.70
CA ALA A 281 -31.38 -11.10 -11.23
C ALA A 281 -31.35 -11.32 -9.70
N GLN A 282 -30.54 -12.28 -9.25
CA GLN A 282 -30.26 -12.47 -7.82
C GLN A 282 -29.18 -11.49 -7.37
N VAL A 283 -29.48 -10.70 -6.34
CA VAL A 283 -28.65 -9.60 -5.87
C VAL A 283 -28.75 -9.47 -4.35
N LEU A 284 -27.87 -8.67 -3.74
CA LEU A 284 -27.83 -8.45 -2.30
C LEU A 284 -28.25 -7.02 -1.94
N ALA A 285 -29.40 -6.83 -1.29
CA ALA A 285 -29.83 -5.54 -0.78
C ALA A 285 -29.03 -5.15 0.48
N PRO A 286 -28.32 -4.02 0.50
CA PRO A 286 -27.62 -3.54 1.69
C PRO A 286 -28.59 -3.08 2.78
N ASN A 287 -28.30 -3.45 4.02
CA ASN A 287 -28.91 -2.89 5.22
C ASN A 287 -27.97 -1.82 5.81
N TRP A 288 -28.17 -0.57 5.37
CA TRP A 288 -27.34 0.55 5.80
C TRP A 288 -27.39 0.85 7.29
N THR A 289 -28.45 0.44 8.00
CA THR A 289 -28.54 0.58 9.46
C THR A 289 -27.48 -0.27 10.18
N LEU A 290 -27.08 -1.40 9.60
CA LEU A 290 -26.02 -2.26 10.15
C LEU A 290 -24.64 -1.94 9.53
N ILE A 291 -24.61 -1.53 8.26
CA ILE A 291 -23.35 -1.22 7.57
C ILE A 291 -22.76 0.10 8.07
N ASN A 292 -23.56 1.17 8.23
CA ASN A 292 -23.04 2.50 8.54
C ASN A 292 -22.27 2.56 9.88
N PRO A 293 -22.75 1.96 10.99
CA PRO A 293 -21.98 1.94 12.24
C PRO A 293 -20.61 1.26 12.08
N MET A 294 -20.55 0.16 11.32
CA MET A 294 -19.29 -0.51 11.00
C MET A 294 -18.37 0.38 10.17
N LEU A 295 -18.91 1.12 9.19
CA LEU A 295 -18.11 2.06 8.41
C LEU A 295 -17.55 3.19 9.26
N MET A 296 -18.36 3.77 10.14
CA MET A 296 -17.92 4.82 11.07
C MET A 296 -16.81 4.32 12.00
N GLU A 297 -16.95 3.10 12.52
CA GLU A 297 -15.94 2.50 13.40
C GLU A 297 -14.60 2.27 12.68
N MET A 298 -14.63 1.73 11.47
CA MET A 298 -13.41 1.38 10.73
C MET A 298 -12.76 2.60 10.05
N PHE A 299 -13.57 3.44 9.41
CA PHE A 299 -13.11 4.51 8.51
C PHE A 299 -13.17 5.91 9.15
N GLY A 300 -13.86 6.07 10.28
CA GLY A 300 -13.98 7.36 10.98
C GLY A 300 -14.71 8.43 10.18
N GLN A 301 -15.56 8.03 9.23
CA GLN A 301 -16.35 8.87 8.33
C GLN A 301 -17.82 8.42 8.37
#